data_AF-A0A521ZKS5-F1
#
_entry.id   AF-A0A521ZKS5-F1
#
_cell.length_a   1.000
_cell.length_b   1.000
_cell.length_c   1.000
_cell.angle_alpha   90.00
_cell.angle_beta   90.00
_cell.angle_gamma   90.00
#
_symmetry.space_group_name_H-M   'P 1'
#
loop_
_entity.id
_entity.type
_entity.pdbx_description
1 polymer ?
#
loop_
_entity_poly.entity_id
_entity_poly.type
_entity_poly.pdbx_seq_one_letter_code
_entity_poly.pdbx_strand_id
1 'polypeptide(L)'
;MSKLSSHHLIVGGQRSGKSGHAERLARQWLAASDHHAVTVVATATAWDDEMRDRIAQHQADRPAGFMTVEEPLDLAAVLQTQASSGRLLLVDCLTLWLTNWLMPAKGQPDLVAWHRQRQALLDGLAKLPSPVVFISNEVGWGVVPLSSEVRAFVDELGRLNQDVARCCGQLTLMVAGQAWSRPVEVADL
;
A
#
# COMPACT_ATOMS: atom_id res chain seq x y z
N MET A 1 11.96 20.69 15.23
CA MET A 1 11.66 20.25 13.85
C MET A 1 11.23 18.79 13.92
N SER A 2 9.97 18.49 13.63
CA SER A 2 9.49 17.11 13.55
C SER A 2 10.32 16.36 12.50
N LYS A 3 10.87 15.19 12.86
CA LYS A 3 11.59 14.33 11.93
C LYS A 3 10.57 13.84 10.90
N LEU A 4 10.76 14.19 9.62
CA LEU A 4 9.90 13.70 8.54
C LEU A 4 9.81 12.17 8.63
N SER A 5 8.59 11.63 8.56
CA SER A 5 8.35 10.18 8.56
C SER A 5 9.15 9.51 7.44
N SER A 6 9.68 8.32 7.71
CA SER A 6 10.40 7.53 6.70
C SER A 6 9.46 6.74 5.79
N HIS A 7 8.14 6.84 5.99
CA HIS A 7 7.16 6.17 5.13
C HIS A 7 6.92 6.94 3.82
N HIS A 8 6.54 6.21 2.78
CA HIS A 8 6.36 6.71 1.43
C HIS A 8 5.07 6.15 0.85
N LEU A 9 4.17 7.00 0.37
CA LEU A 9 3.00 6.60 -0.40
C LEU A 9 3.23 6.80 -1.90
N ILE A 10 2.97 5.75 -2.70
CA ILE A 10 3.01 5.76 -4.17
C ILE A 10 1.59 5.54 -4.70
N VAL A 11 1.06 6.53 -5.40
CA VAL A 11 -0.27 6.52 -6.02
C VAL A 11 -0.19 6.62 -7.54
N GLY A 12 -1.28 6.29 -8.22
CA GLY A 12 -1.40 6.42 -9.68
C GLY A 12 -2.34 5.40 -10.30
N GLY A 13 -2.64 5.55 -11.59
CA GLY A 13 -3.57 4.66 -12.30
C GLY A 13 -3.06 3.22 -12.48
N GLN A 14 -3.94 2.33 -12.95
CA GLN A 14 -3.57 0.96 -13.33
C GLN A 14 -2.47 0.97 -14.39
N ARG A 15 -1.46 0.10 -14.26
CA ARG A 15 -0.30 0.02 -15.17
C ARG A 15 0.52 1.32 -15.30
N SER A 16 0.45 2.24 -14.34
CA SER A 16 1.23 3.49 -14.38
C SER A 16 2.71 3.36 -14.00
N GLY A 17 3.17 2.17 -13.62
CA GLY A 17 4.56 1.89 -13.22
C GLY A 17 4.82 1.91 -11.70
N LYS A 18 3.78 1.92 -10.85
CA LYS A 18 3.92 1.95 -9.39
C LYS A 18 4.79 0.83 -8.82
N SER A 19 4.50 -0.42 -9.16
CA SER A 19 5.25 -1.58 -8.64
C SER A 19 6.73 -1.50 -9.04
N GLY A 20 7.04 -1.19 -10.30
CA GLY A 20 8.42 -1.02 -10.75
C GLY A 20 9.15 0.15 -10.06
N HIS A 21 8.45 1.24 -9.74
CA HIS A 21 9.03 2.32 -8.93
C HIS A 21 9.33 1.86 -7.50
N ALA A 22 8.37 1.18 -6.87
CA ALA A 22 8.51 0.68 -5.50
C ALA A 22 9.62 -0.38 -5.38
N GLU A 23 9.75 -1.29 -6.34
CA GLU A 23 10.84 -2.25 -6.42
C GLU A 23 12.19 -1.58 -6.57
N ARG A 24 12.29 -0.49 -7.35
CA ARG A 24 13.54 0.27 -7.47
C ARG A 24 13.95 0.89 -6.13
N LEU A 25 13.00 1.44 -5.37
CA LEU A 25 13.26 1.94 -4.01
C LEU A 25 13.72 0.82 -3.07
N ALA A 26 13.07 -0.34 -3.15
CA ALA A 26 13.44 -1.51 -2.35
C ALA A 26 14.84 -2.05 -2.71
N ARG A 27 15.21 -2.06 -4.00
CA ARG A 27 16.59 -2.41 -4.42
C ARG A 27 17.62 -1.39 -3.94
N GLN A 28 17.29 -0.11 -3.98
CA GLN A 28 18.16 0.95 -3.43
C GLN A 28 18.34 0.78 -1.92
N TRP A 29 17.29 0.41 -1.19
CA TRP A 29 17.37 0.07 0.23
C TRP A 29 18.33 -1.09 0.48
N LEU A 30 18.18 -2.22 -0.22
CA LEU A 30 19.07 -3.37 -0.09
C LEU A 30 20.53 -3.01 -0.42
N ALA A 31 20.76 -2.21 -1.46
CA ALA A 31 22.11 -1.81 -1.86
C ALA A 31 22.81 -0.87 -0.86
N ALA A 32 22.07 -0.25 0.07
CA ALA A 32 22.63 0.68 1.03
C ALA A 32 23.34 -0.01 2.22
N SER A 33 23.07 -1.29 2.48
CA SER A 33 23.71 -2.04 3.56
C SER A 33 23.44 -3.54 3.43
N ASP A 34 24.45 -4.37 3.72
CA ASP A 34 24.29 -5.84 3.75
C ASP A 34 23.36 -6.32 4.88
N HIS A 35 23.07 -5.47 5.86
CA HIS A 35 22.10 -5.74 6.93
C HIS A 35 20.67 -5.35 6.55
N HIS A 36 20.45 -4.81 5.36
CA HIS A 36 19.12 -4.43 4.90
C HIS A 36 18.35 -5.60 4.31
N ALA A 37 17.05 -5.65 4.63
CA ALA A 37 16.11 -6.63 4.09
C ALA A 37 14.85 -5.92 3.56
N VAL A 38 14.12 -6.62 2.68
CA VAL A 38 12.83 -6.17 2.17
C VAL A 38 11.78 -7.26 2.41
N THR A 39 10.63 -6.86 2.94
CA THR A 39 9.44 -7.72 3.01
C THR A 39 8.31 -7.07 2.23
N VAL A 40 7.79 -7.79 1.24
CA VAL A 40 6.56 -7.44 0.53
C VAL A 40 5.38 -8.01 1.30
N VAL A 41 4.44 -7.15 1.67
CA VAL A 41 3.15 -7.52 2.24
C VAL A 41 2.11 -7.41 1.13
N ALA A 42 1.75 -8.56 0.56
CA ALA A 42 0.80 -8.66 -0.52
C ALA A 42 -0.62 -8.79 0.04
N THR A 43 -1.52 -7.89 -0.37
CA THR A 43 -2.91 -7.85 0.10
C THR A 43 -3.89 -8.40 -0.93
N ALA A 44 -3.39 -8.79 -2.11
CA ALA A 44 -4.19 -9.36 -3.18
C ALA A 44 -4.76 -10.74 -2.79
N THR A 45 -5.97 -11.02 -3.25
CA THR A 45 -6.66 -12.29 -3.08
C THR A 45 -7.13 -12.80 -4.45
N ALA A 46 -6.89 -14.07 -4.74
CA ALA A 46 -7.19 -14.66 -6.03
C ALA A 46 -8.61 -15.27 -6.06
N TRP A 47 -9.58 -14.53 -6.60
CA TRP A 47 -10.98 -15.00 -6.64
C TRP A 47 -11.39 -15.60 -8.00
N ASP A 48 -10.65 -15.27 -9.06
CA ASP A 48 -10.81 -15.82 -10.41
C ASP A 48 -9.45 -16.28 -10.97
N ASP A 49 -9.48 -16.97 -12.11
CA ASP A 49 -8.26 -17.46 -12.78
C ASP A 49 -7.37 -16.32 -13.27
N GLU A 50 -7.96 -15.20 -13.70
CA GLU A 50 -7.18 -14.04 -14.15
C GLU A 50 -6.34 -13.45 -13.01
N MET A 51 -6.91 -13.31 -11.82
CA MET A 51 -6.22 -12.81 -10.63
C MET A 51 -5.20 -13.83 -10.13
N ARG A 52 -5.48 -15.14 -10.23
CA ARG A 52 -4.49 -16.19 -9.94
C ARG A 52 -3.26 -16.06 -10.83
N ASP A 53 -3.46 -15.95 -12.13
CA ASP A 53 -2.37 -15.81 -13.11
C ASP A 53 -1.58 -14.51 -12.88
N ARG A 54 -2.29 -13.41 -12.58
CA ARG A 54 -1.66 -12.12 -12.24
C ARG A 54 -0.81 -12.21 -10.97
N ILE A 55 -1.31 -12.87 -9.92
CA ILE A 55 -0.57 -13.05 -8.67
C ILE A 55 0.65 -13.94 -8.92
N ALA A 56 0.49 -15.05 -9.65
CA ALA A 56 1.61 -15.95 -9.97
C ALA A 56 2.70 -15.24 -10.79
N GLN A 57 2.32 -14.48 -11.81
CA GLN A 57 3.25 -13.67 -12.59
C GLN A 57 3.95 -12.63 -11.71
N HIS A 58 3.19 -11.93 -10.86
CA HIS A 58 3.74 -10.92 -9.99
C HIS A 58 4.66 -11.50 -8.90
N GLN A 59 4.41 -12.72 -8.41
CA GLN A 59 5.32 -13.46 -7.53
C GLN A 59 6.59 -13.87 -8.27
N ALA A 60 6.48 -14.33 -9.53
CA ALA A 60 7.63 -14.72 -10.35
C ALA A 60 8.53 -13.55 -10.73
N ASP A 61 7.95 -12.36 -10.94
CA ASP A 61 8.68 -11.15 -11.29
C ASP A 61 9.39 -10.50 -10.09
N ARG A 62 9.13 -10.98 -8.86
CA ARG A 62 9.73 -10.38 -7.66
C ARG A 62 11.25 -10.51 -7.67
N PRO A 63 11.98 -9.43 -7.35
CA PRO A 63 13.42 -9.49 -7.25
C PRO A 63 13.88 -10.54 -6.23
N ALA A 64 14.95 -11.26 -6.57
CA ALA A 64 15.63 -12.14 -5.62
C ALA A 64 16.01 -11.37 -4.34
N GLY A 65 15.80 -11.98 -3.19
CA GLY A 65 16.07 -11.39 -1.88
C GLY A 65 14.86 -10.70 -1.21
N PHE A 66 13.70 -10.66 -1.86
CA PHE A 66 12.48 -10.12 -1.27
C PHE A 66 11.72 -11.23 -0.55
N MET A 67 11.49 -11.08 0.76
CA MET A 67 10.55 -11.95 1.47
C MET A 67 9.13 -11.53 1.14
N THR A 68 8.21 -12.49 1.03
CA THR A 68 6.79 -12.22 0.80
C THR A 68 5.95 -12.72 1.96
N VAL A 69 5.01 -11.90 2.42
CA VAL A 69 3.93 -12.28 3.32
C VAL A 69 2.62 -11.92 2.64
N GLU A 70 1.71 -12.89 2.50
CA GLU A 70 0.36 -12.64 2.00
C GLU A 70 -0.56 -12.38 3.19
N GLU A 71 -1.12 -11.18 3.26
CA GLU A 71 -2.04 -10.78 4.33
C GLU A 71 -3.12 -9.85 3.78
N PRO A 72 -4.31 -10.39 3.47
CA PRO A 72 -5.37 -9.61 2.85
C PRO A 72 -6.18 -8.75 3.81
N LEU A 73 -6.13 -8.99 5.13
CA LEU A 73 -7.02 -8.36 6.11
C LEU A 73 -6.26 -7.69 7.25
N ASP A 74 -5.40 -8.42 7.96
CA ASP A 74 -4.72 -8.00 9.20
C ASP A 74 -3.37 -7.29 8.93
N LEU A 75 -3.37 -6.34 7.98
CA LEU A 75 -2.19 -5.63 7.51
C LEU A 75 -1.38 -5.00 8.66
N ALA A 76 -2.05 -4.34 9.61
CA ALA A 76 -1.38 -3.67 10.73
C ALA A 76 -0.58 -4.64 11.61
N ALA A 77 -1.12 -5.83 11.88
CA ALA A 77 -0.45 -6.85 12.69
C ALA A 77 0.79 -7.41 11.98
N VAL A 78 0.70 -7.63 10.66
CA VAL A 78 1.84 -8.08 9.86
C VAL A 78 2.93 -7.01 9.81
N LEU A 79 2.57 -5.74 9.63
CA LEU A 79 3.57 -4.67 9.66
C LEU A 79 4.31 -4.62 11.00
N GLN A 80 3.61 -4.77 12.13
CA GLN A 80 4.24 -4.80 13.46
C GLN A 80 5.16 -6.01 13.64
N THR A 81 4.70 -7.20 13.24
CA THR A 81 5.46 -8.45 13.38
C THR A 81 6.70 -8.47 12.49
N GLN A 82 6.60 -7.87 11.31
CA GLN A 82 7.70 -7.80 10.35
C GLN A 82 8.62 -6.62 10.61
N ALA A 83 8.27 -5.62 11.41
CA ALA A 83 9.10 -4.42 11.52
C ALA A 83 10.44 -4.66 12.21
N SER A 84 11.49 -4.08 11.62
CA SER A 84 12.83 -3.98 12.19
C SER A 84 13.59 -2.81 11.56
N SER A 85 14.54 -2.22 12.27
CA SER A 85 15.28 -1.02 11.82
C SER A 85 16.04 -1.22 10.50
N GLY A 86 16.41 -2.46 10.15
CA GLY A 86 17.08 -2.82 8.90
C GLY A 86 16.13 -3.28 7.79
N ARG A 87 14.81 -3.26 8.00
CA ARG A 87 13.85 -3.82 7.04
C ARG A 87 12.93 -2.76 6.48
N LEU A 88 12.83 -2.72 5.15
CA LEU A 88 11.80 -1.97 4.44
C LEU A 88 10.59 -2.87 4.22
N LEU A 89 9.41 -2.36 4.55
CA LEU A 89 8.15 -3.04 4.31
C LEU A 89 7.49 -2.44 3.08
N LEU A 90 7.14 -3.25 2.08
CA LEU A 90 6.48 -2.84 0.86
C LEU A 90 5.05 -3.39 0.83
N VAL A 91 4.05 -2.53 0.94
CA VAL A 91 2.63 -2.93 0.91
C VAL A 91 2.09 -2.84 -0.51
N ASP A 92 1.68 -3.99 -1.07
CA ASP A 92 1.10 -4.12 -2.40
C ASP A 92 -0.26 -4.84 -2.34
N CYS A 93 -1.39 -4.13 -2.29
CA CYS A 93 -1.55 -2.68 -2.25
C CYS A 93 -2.74 -2.26 -1.37
N LEU A 94 -2.81 -0.98 -0.98
CA LEU A 94 -3.92 -0.45 -0.17
C LEU A 94 -5.28 -0.59 -0.87
N THR A 95 -5.30 -0.55 -2.20
CA THR A 95 -6.54 -0.71 -2.99
C THR A 95 -7.13 -2.10 -2.84
N LEU A 96 -6.31 -3.16 -2.93
CA LEU A 96 -6.80 -4.53 -2.76
C LEU A 96 -7.10 -4.83 -1.30
N TRP A 97 -6.34 -4.23 -0.37
CA TRP A 97 -6.66 -4.31 1.05
C TRP A 97 -8.06 -3.77 1.35
N LEU A 98 -8.39 -2.57 0.85
CA LEU A 98 -9.74 -2.02 0.97
C LEU A 98 -10.79 -2.88 0.28
N THR A 99 -10.45 -3.44 -0.89
CA THR A 99 -11.35 -4.32 -1.66
C THR A 99 -11.75 -5.53 -0.82
N ASN A 100 -10.81 -6.15 -0.11
CA ASN A 100 -11.09 -7.31 0.75
C ASN A 100 -12.09 -6.99 1.88
N TRP A 101 -12.20 -5.73 2.31
CA TRP A 101 -13.13 -5.30 3.36
C TRP A 101 -14.49 -4.82 2.82
N LEU A 102 -14.48 -4.02 1.75
CA LEU A 102 -15.67 -3.33 1.26
C LEU A 102 -16.37 -4.07 0.12
N MET A 103 -15.65 -4.93 -0.59
CA MET A 103 -16.16 -5.67 -1.75
C MET A 103 -15.63 -7.12 -1.73
N PRO A 104 -15.83 -7.87 -0.63
CA PRO A 104 -15.31 -9.23 -0.53
C PRO A 104 -15.99 -10.12 -1.57
N ALA A 105 -15.23 -11.03 -2.19
CA ALA A 105 -15.79 -11.97 -3.17
C ALA A 105 -16.81 -12.93 -2.57
N LYS A 106 -16.76 -13.16 -1.25
CA LYS A 106 -17.71 -13.96 -0.48
C LYS A 106 -18.09 -13.23 0.80
N GLY A 107 -19.37 -13.24 1.14
CA GLY A 107 -19.89 -12.60 2.35
C GLY A 107 -20.37 -11.18 2.10
N GLN A 108 -20.46 -10.40 3.17
CA GLN A 108 -20.90 -9.01 3.14
C GLN A 108 -19.78 -8.10 3.65
N PRO A 109 -19.76 -6.82 3.24
CA PRO A 109 -18.82 -5.85 3.78
C PRO A 109 -18.94 -5.72 5.31
N ASP A 110 -17.80 -5.72 6.01
CA ASP A 110 -17.75 -5.46 7.45
C ASP A 110 -17.10 -4.10 7.70
N LEU A 111 -17.94 -3.07 7.75
CA LEU A 111 -17.48 -1.68 7.93
C LEU A 111 -16.90 -1.43 9.33
N VAL A 112 -17.39 -2.14 10.35
CA VAL A 112 -16.89 -1.98 11.72
C VAL A 112 -15.48 -2.54 11.82
N ALA A 113 -15.25 -3.73 11.28
CA ALA A 113 -13.93 -4.32 11.22
C ALA A 113 -12.98 -3.51 10.32
N TRP A 114 -13.46 -3.00 9.17
CA TRP A 114 -12.69 -2.09 8.32
C TRP A 114 -12.18 -0.88 9.10
N HIS A 115 -13.07 -0.13 9.76
CA HIS A 115 -12.67 1.07 10.48
C HIS A 115 -11.67 0.78 11.60
N ARG A 116 -11.85 -0.34 12.31
CA ARG A 116 -10.89 -0.81 13.32
C ARG A 116 -9.52 -1.10 12.72
N GLN A 117 -9.46 -1.77 11.56
CA GLN A 117 -8.21 -2.12 10.89
C GLN A 117 -7.50 -0.91 10.29
N ARG A 118 -8.27 0.03 9.70
CA ARG A 118 -7.76 1.32 9.26
C ARG A 118 -7.13 2.08 10.42
N GLN A 119 -7.82 2.17 11.56
CA GLN A 119 -7.29 2.85 12.74
C GLN A 119 -6.03 2.15 13.28
N ALA A 120 -6.03 0.83 13.37
CA ALA A 120 -4.88 0.05 13.82
C ALA A 120 -3.63 0.27 12.93
N LEU A 121 -3.83 0.39 11.61
CA LEU A 121 -2.75 0.74 10.69
C LEU A 121 -2.18 2.13 11.01
N LEU A 122 -3.04 3.15 11.08
CA LEU A 122 -2.63 4.54 11.30
C LEU A 122 -1.91 4.72 12.66
N ASP A 123 -2.45 4.13 13.72
CA ASP A 123 -1.86 4.18 15.07
C ASP A 123 -0.54 3.42 15.16
N GLY A 124 -0.40 2.35 14.37
CA GLY A 124 0.78 1.51 14.31
C GLY A 124 1.95 2.20 13.61
N LEU A 125 1.68 2.92 12.51
CA LEU A 125 2.71 3.50 11.63
C LEU A 125 3.70 4.40 12.37
N ALA A 126 3.20 5.30 13.22
CA ALA A 126 4.04 6.22 13.98
C ALA A 126 5.08 5.54 14.89
N LYS A 127 4.90 4.25 15.19
CA LYS A 127 5.75 3.47 16.11
C LYS A 127 6.65 2.48 15.38
N LEU A 128 6.52 2.31 14.06
CA LEU A 128 7.29 1.31 13.34
C LEU A 128 8.76 1.74 13.20
N PRO A 129 9.72 0.85 13.56
CA PRO A 129 11.13 1.10 13.29
C PRO A 129 11.49 0.98 11.80
N SER A 130 10.64 0.30 11.02
CA SER A 130 10.81 0.12 9.57
C SER A 130 10.26 1.31 8.78
N PRO A 131 10.94 1.77 7.72
CA PRO A 131 10.26 2.51 6.66
C PRO A 131 9.22 1.61 5.97
N VAL A 132 8.11 2.22 5.54
CA VAL A 132 7.03 1.52 4.83
C VAL A 132 6.78 2.24 3.51
N VAL A 133 6.79 1.49 2.42
CA VAL A 133 6.39 1.97 1.09
C VAL A 133 5.00 1.40 0.80
N PHE A 134 4.03 2.27 0.62
CA PHE A 134 2.66 1.90 0.28
C PHE A 134 2.41 2.10 -1.21
N ILE A 135 1.82 1.08 -1.86
CA ILE A 135 1.25 1.22 -3.19
C ILE A 135 -0.26 1.39 -3.05
N SER A 136 -0.83 2.34 -3.79
CA SER A 136 -2.28 2.47 -3.95
C SER A 136 -2.63 2.93 -5.35
N ASN A 137 -3.82 2.57 -5.83
CA ASN A 137 -4.39 3.14 -7.04
C ASN A 137 -5.03 4.50 -6.76
N GLU A 138 -4.88 5.40 -7.71
CA GLU A 138 -5.75 6.58 -7.82
C GLU A 138 -6.89 6.25 -8.79
N VAL A 139 -8.13 6.31 -8.30
CA VAL A 139 -9.34 5.92 -9.03
C VAL A 139 -10.39 7.04 -9.09
N GLY A 140 -10.19 8.13 -8.33
CA GLY A 140 -11.12 9.25 -8.22
C GLY A 140 -11.03 10.27 -9.35
N TRP A 141 -10.14 10.08 -10.33
CA TRP A 141 -9.97 11.00 -11.47
C TRP A 141 -10.90 10.72 -12.66
N GLY A 142 -11.78 9.71 -12.52
CA GLY A 142 -12.73 9.32 -13.55
C GLY A 142 -14.13 9.92 -13.35
N VAL A 143 -15.10 9.34 -14.06
CA VAL A 143 -16.52 9.65 -13.89
C VAL A 143 -17.03 9.02 -12.60
N VAL A 144 -17.96 9.70 -11.92
CA VAL A 144 -18.63 9.18 -10.73
C VAL A 144 -19.36 7.86 -11.07
N PRO A 145 -19.06 6.75 -10.37
CA PRO A 145 -19.70 5.46 -10.63
C PRO A 145 -21.23 5.51 -10.48
N LEU A 146 -21.95 4.70 -11.25
CA LEU A 146 -23.41 4.58 -11.15
C LEU A 146 -23.86 3.72 -9.96
N SER A 147 -23.09 2.69 -9.59
CA SER A 147 -23.37 1.87 -8.41
C SER A 147 -23.00 2.63 -7.13
N SER A 148 -23.91 2.63 -6.15
CA SER A 148 -23.66 3.19 -4.81
C SER A 148 -22.50 2.52 -4.10
N GLU A 149 -22.33 1.21 -4.28
CA GLU A 149 -21.27 0.42 -3.67
C GLU A 149 -19.91 0.85 -4.22
N VAL A 150 -19.81 1.01 -5.53
CA VAL A 150 -18.56 1.44 -6.19
C VAL A 150 -18.25 2.90 -5.83
N ARG A 151 -19.26 3.78 -5.72
CA ARG A 151 -19.04 5.15 -5.20
C ARG A 151 -18.48 5.13 -3.78
N ALA A 152 -19.07 4.34 -2.88
CA ALA A 152 -18.61 4.22 -1.50
C ALA A 152 -17.16 3.70 -1.43
N PHE A 153 -16.79 2.75 -2.28
CA PHE A 153 -15.42 2.27 -2.39
C PHE A 153 -14.44 3.37 -2.86
N VAL A 154 -14.79 4.11 -3.92
CA VAL A 154 -13.94 5.21 -4.43
C VAL A 154 -13.75 6.30 -3.37
N ASP A 155 -14.82 6.71 -2.71
CA ASP A 155 -14.77 7.71 -1.63
C ASP A 155 -13.88 7.24 -0.48
N GLU A 156 -14.03 5.98 -0.04
CA GLU A 156 -13.27 5.43 1.06
C GLU A 156 -11.79 5.20 0.71
N LEU A 157 -11.47 4.80 -0.53
CA LEU A 157 -10.09 4.72 -1.00
C LEU A 157 -9.42 6.10 -1.02
N GLY A 158 -10.16 7.13 -1.43
CA GLY A 158 -9.70 8.51 -1.38
C GLY A 158 -9.38 8.97 0.05
N ARG A 159 -10.21 8.61 1.03
CA ARG A 159 -9.96 8.89 2.45
C ARG A 159 -8.76 8.10 2.98
N LEU A 160 -8.69 6.81 2.69
CA LEU A 160 -7.56 5.96 3.07
C LEU A 160 -6.23 6.50 2.54
N ASN A 161 -6.19 6.90 1.26
CA ASN A 161 -5.00 7.48 0.65
C ASN A 161 -4.58 8.79 1.34
N GLN A 162 -5.54 9.65 1.69
CA GLN A 162 -5.27 10.87 2.44
C GLN A 162 -4.74 10.58 3.85
N ASP A 163 -5.37 9.66 4.57
CA ASP A 163 -4.98 9.31 5.93
C ASP A 163 -3.57 8.69 5.97
N VAL A 164 -3.27 7.76 5.05
CA VAL A 164 -1.92 7.18 4.93
C VAL A 164 -0.90 8.21 4.48
N ALA A 165 -1.26 9.11 3.56
CA ALA A 165 -0.37 10.17 3.11
C ALA A 165 0.09 11.03 4.29
N ARG A 166 -0.80 11.39 5.22
CA ARG A 166 -0.45 12.18 6.42
C ARG A 166 0.56 11.47 7.34
N CYS A 167 0.64 10.14 7.29
CA CYS A 167 1.64 9.36 8.00
C CYS A 167 2.97 9.21 7.24
N CYS A 168 3.05 9.67 5.99
CA CYS A 168 4.22 9.56 5.13
C CYS A 168 5.04 10.85 5.08
N GLY A 169 6.35 10.74 4.88
CA GLY A 169 7.21 11.88 4.59
C GLY A 169 7.34 12.19 3.09
N GLN A 170 7.00 11.22 2.24
CA GLN A 170 7.04 11.34 0.78
C GLN A 170 5.73 10.83 0.15
N LEU A 171 5.29 11.54 -0.89
CA LEU A 171 4.21 11.14 -1.78
C LEU A 171 4.72 11.14 -3.22
N THR A 172 4.46 10.06 -3.95
CA THR A 172 4.76 9.96 -5.38
C THR A 172 3.51 9.65 -6.17
N LEU A 173 3.22 10.48 -7.16
CA LEU A 173 2.30 10.14 -8.23
C LEU A 173 3.07 9.47 -9.38
N MET A 174 2.54 8.35 -9.87
CA MET A 174 3.08 7.63 -11.04
C MET A 174 2.14 7.76 -12.24
N VAL A 175 2.68 8.21 -13.37
CA VAL A 175 2.00 8.33 -14.67
C VAL A 175 2.94 7.88 -15.78
N ALA A 176 2.50 6.95 -16.64
CA ALA A 176 3.29 6.45 -17.78
C ALA A 176 4.73 6.02 -17.42
N GLY A 177 4.92 5.41 -16.24
CA GLY A 177 6.24 4.97 -15.75
C GLY A 177 7.11 6.07 -15.15
N GLN A 178 6.66 7.32 -15.16
CA GLN A 178 7.38 8.47 -14.61
C GLN A 178 6.88 8.81 -13.20
N ALA A 179 7.78 9.33 -12.36
CA ALA A 179 7.52 9.63 -10.95
C ALA A 179 7.49 11.14 -10.71
N TRP A 180 6.40 11.63 -10.12
CA TRP A 180 6.29 12.99 -9.58
C TRP A 180 6.24 12.90 -8.06
N SER A 181 7.40 13.10 -7.44
CA SER A 181 7.55 12.97 -5.99
C SER A 181 7.60 14.33 -5.32
N ARG A 182 6.97 14.44 -4.16
CA ARG A 182 7.08 15.59 -3.27
C ARG A 182 7.05 15.16 -1.80
N PRO A 183 7.66 15.95 -0.89
CA PRO A 183 7.36 15.83 0.53
C PRO A 183 5.86 15.98 0.80
N VAL A 184 5.34 15.22 1.75
CA VAL A 184 3.95 15.42 2.19
C VAL A 184 3.86 16.75 2.94
N GLU A 185 2.89 17.57 2.56
CA GLU A 185 2.55 18.79 3.28
C GLU A 185 1.89 18.40 4.61
N VAL A 186 2.48 18.85 5.73
CA VAL A 186 1.81 18.77 7.03
C VAL A 186 0.77 19.89 7.02
N ALA A 187 -0.48 19.55 6.69
CA ALA A 187 -1.56 20.50 6.81
C ALA A 187 -1.76 20.80 8.30
N ASP A 188 -1.63 22.06 8.69
CA ASP A 188 -2.11 22.55 9.98
C ASP A 188 -3.65 22.38 9.97
N LEU A 189 -4.16 21.34 10.64
CA LEU A 189 -5.58 21.16 10.91
C LEU A 189 -5.95 21.83 12.23
#